data_AF-A0A7K8N1K3-F1
#
_entry.id   AF-A0A7K8N1K3-F1
#
_cell.length_a   1.000
_cell.length_b   1.000
_cell.length_c   1.000
_cell.angle_alpha   90.00
_cell.angle_beta   90.00
_cell.angle_gamma   90.00
#
_symmetry.space_group_name_H-M   'P 1'
#
loop_
_entity.id
_entity.type
_entity.pdbx_description
1 polymer ?
#
loop_
_entity_poly.entity_id
_entity_poly.type
_entity_poly.pdbx_seq_one_letter_code
_entity_poly.pdbx_strand_id
1 'polypeptide(L)'
;SLDMALAGILTDAEIAAGLQSCQAADSFNYRTFFVKVGLNSKSKDQLAKVFGILDQDRSGFIEEDELKLFLKNFSASARALTDAETKAFLAAGDSDGDGKIGVDGKIPFMKW
;
A
#
# COMPACT_ATOMS: atom_id res chain seq x y z
N SER A 1 4.25 -16.69 -3.30
CA SER A 1 3.71 -15.81 -2.24
C SER A 1 3.66 -14.38 -2.75
N LEU A 2 2.95 -13.48 -2.07
CA LEU A 2 2.89 -12.05 -2.38
C LEU A 2 4.29 -11.40 -2.47
N ASP A 3 5.25 -11.92 -1.69
CA ASP A 3 6.65 -11.50 -1.69
C ASP A 3 7.30 -11.61 -3.10
N MET A 4 6.87 -12.56 -3.94
CA MET A 4 7.36 -12.71 -5.32
C MET A 4 6.71 -11.74 -6.30
N ALA A 5 5.53 -11.17 -5.99
CA ALA A 5 4.78 -10.31 -6.92
C ALA A 5 5.32 -8.87 -6.95
N LEU A 6 5.84 -8.39 -5.82
CA LEU A 6 6.54 -7.10 -5.75
C LEU A 6 8.03 -7.21 -6.12
N ALA A 7 8.59 -8.43 -6.08
CA ALA A 7 9.95 -8.70 -6.53
C ALA A 7 10.10 -8.35 -8.02
N GLY A 8 10.90 -7.33 -8.32
CA GLY A 8 11.06 -6.76 -9.66
C GLY A 8 10.44 -5.37 -9.84
N ILE A 9 9.62 -4.91 -8.89
CA ILE A 9 9.21 -3.51 -8.76
C ILE A 9 9.98 -2.86 -7.62
N LEU A 10 10.11 -3.55 -6.49
CA LEU A 10 10.77 -3.08 -5.29
C LEU A 10 11.94 -4.01 -4.96
N THR A 11 12.96 -3.46 -4.30
CA THR A 11 14.08 -4.22 -3.74
C THR A 11 13.79 -4.66 -2.31
N ASP A 12 14.43 -5.75 -1.87
CA ASP A 12 14.31 -6.23 -0.48
C ASP A 12 14.73 -5.15 0.54
N ALA A 13 15.73 -4.32 0.19
CA ALA A 13 16.19 -3.23 1.04
C ALA A 13 15.14 -2.10 1.17
N GLU A 14 14.49 -1.72 0.07
CA GLU A 14 13.37 -0.76 0.08
C GLU A 14 12.19 -1.27 0.91
N ILE A 15 11.82 -2.55 0.72
CA ILE A 15 10.77 -3.20 1.50
C ILE A 15 11.11 -3.21 2.99
N ALA A 16 12.32 -3.63 3.34
CA ALA A 16 12.78 -3.66 4.73
C ALA A 16 12.76 -2.26 5.37
N ALA A 17 13.21 -1.23 4.65
CA ALA A 17 13.19 0.15 5.13
C ALA A 17 11.76 0.68 5.36
N GLY A 18 10.82 0.34 4.47
CA GLY A 18 9.40 0.67 4.63
C GLY A 18 8.79 0.02 5.86
N LEU A 19 8.97 -1.30 6.02
CA LEU A 19 8.44 -2.05 7.16
C LEU A 19 9.07 -1.60 8.49
N GLN A 20 10.37 -1.32 8.51
CA GLN A 20 11.05 -0.78 9.69
C GLN A 20 10.49 0.57 10.14
N SER A 21 10.00 1.40 9.21
CA SER A 21 9.43 2.71 9.54
C SER A 21 8.09 2.66 10.29
N CYS A 22 7.43 1.50 10.34
CA CYS A 22 6.08 1.35 10.87
C CYS A 22 5.89 0.12 11.79
N GLN A 23 6.95 -0.35 12.45
CA GLN A 23 6.90 -1.56 13.29
C GLN A 23 5.98 -1.41 14.51
N ALA A 24 5.90 -0.21 15.10
CA ALA A 24 5.04 0.04 16.24
C ALA A 24 3.57 0.17 15.80
N ALA A 25 2.63 -0.16 16.69
CA ALA A 25 1.23 0.18 16.48
C ALA A 25 1.06 1.69 16.31
N ASP A 26 0.13 2.10 15.44
CA ASP A 26 -0.22 3.49 15.14
C ASP A 26 0.94 4.35 14.62
N SER A 27 1.98 3.71 14.07
CA SER A 27 3.15 4.38 13.48
C SER A 27 3.13 4.37 11.95
N PHE A 28 2.18 3.68 11.32
CA PHE A 28 2.06 3.66 9.87
C PHE A 28 1.70 5.04 9.32
N ASN A 29 2.50 5.49 8.36
CA ASN A 29 2.26 6.70 7.60
C ASN A 29 2.49 6.40 6.12
N TYR A 30 1.43 6.44 5.32
CA TYR A 30 1.48 6.02 3.91
C TYR A 30 2.50 6.80 3.08
N ARG A 31 2.65 8.11 3.31
CA ARG A 31 3.63 8.96 2.61
C ARG A 31 5.05 8.49 2.89
N THR A 32 5.38 8.36 4.17
CA THR A 32 6.71 7.90 4.61
C THR A 32 6.99 6.50 4.07
N PHE A 33 6.00 5.61 4.16
CA PHE A 33 6.12 4.25 3.65
C PHE A 33 6.40 4.25 2.14
N PHE A 34 5.60 4.94 1.33
CA PHE A 34 5.76 5.02 -0.13
C PHE A 34 7.11 5.61 -0.55
N VAL A 35 7.61 6.61 0.16
CA VAL A 35 8.97 7.13 -0.06
C VAL A 35 10.02 6.08 0.28
N LYS A 36 9.90 5.40 1.43
CA LYS A 36 10.89 4.41 1.89
C LYS A 36 10.95 3.17 1.00
N VAL A 37 9.80 2.70 0.51
CA VAL A 37 9.76 1.58 -0.45
C VAL A 37 10.04 2.04 -1.89
N GLY A 38 10.18 3.34 -2.13
CA GLY A 38 10.51 3.89 -3.44
C GLY A 38 9.36 3.89 -4.44
N LEU A 39 8.10 3.75 -4.01
CA LEU A 39 6.92 3.77 -4.90
C LEU A 39 6.71 5.15 -5.55
N ASN A 40 7.09 6.23 -4.87
CA ASN A 40 6.96 7.60 -5.38
C ASN A 40 7.71 7.87 -6.72
N SER A 41 8.68 7.02 -7.06
CA SER A 41 9.54 7.14 -8.24
C SER A 41 9.21 6.13 -9.35
N LYS A 42 8.25 5.23 -9.11
CA LYS A 42 7.90 4.17 -10.07
C LYS A 42 7.02 4.72 -11.20
N SER A 43 7.09 4.04 -12.35
CA SER A 43 6.27 4.39 -13.52
C SER A 43 4.79 4.12 -13.26
N LYS A 44 3.90 4.69 -14.09
CA LYS A 44 2.45 4.43 -14.00
C LYS A 44 2.14 2.93 -14.11
N ASP A 45 2.81 2.22 -15.02
CA ASP A 45 2.59 0.79 -15.22
C ASP A 45 3.05 -0.05 -14.02
N GLN A 46 4.14 0.36 -13.38
CA GLN A 46 4.61 -0.29 -12.15
C GLN A 46 3.63 -0.04 -10.99
N LEU A 47 3.13 1.19 -10.84
CA LEU A 47 2.12 1.53 -9.84
C LEU A 47 0.79 0.78 -10.07
N ALA A 48 0.38 0.61 -11.34
CA ALA A 48 -0.78 -0.19 -11.70
C ALA A 48 -0.62 -1.68 -11.34
N LYS A 49 0.59 -2.24 -11.51
CA LYS A 49 0.90 -3.60 -11.06
C LYS A 49 0.84 -3.73 -9.54
N VAL A 50 1.41 -2.76 -8.80
CA VAL A 50 1.31 -2.73 -7.33
C VAL A 50 -0.14 -2.67 -6.91
N PHE A 51 -0.95 -1.82 -7.55
CA PHE A 51 -2.38 -1.76 -7.27
C PHE A 51 -3.06 -3.12 -7.43
N GLY A 52 -2.86 -3.80 -8.56
CA GLY A 52 -3.45 -5.13 -8.80
C GLY A 52 -2.94 -6.24 -7.89
N ILE A 53 -1.87 -6.00 -7.12
CA ILE A 53 -1.43 -6.90 -6.04
C ILE A 53 -2.17 -6.60 -4.74
N LEU A 54 -2.49 -5.32 -4.49
CA LEU A 54 -3.22 -4.88 -3.30
C LEU A 54 -4.72 -5.18 -3.38
N ASP A 55 -5.31 -5.06 -4.57
CA ASP A 55 -6.67 -5.49 -4.92
C ASP A 55 -6.69 -7.02 -5.11
N GLN A 56 -6.84 -7.73 -4.00
CA GLN A 56 -6.72 -9.18 -3.89
C GLN A 56 -7.92 -9.88 -4.50
N ASP A 57 -9.11 -9.30 -4.35
CA ASP A 57 -10.36 -9.86 -4.88
C ASP A 57 -10.61 -9.48 -6.35
N ARG A 58 -9.84 -8.54 -6.89
CA ARG A 58 -9.92 -8.01 -8.26
C ARG A 58 -11.24 -7.30 -8.54
N SER A 59 -11.80 -6.65 -7.53
CA SER A 59 -12.98 -5.79 -7.65
C SER A 59 -12.71 -4.52 -8.48
N GLY A 60 -11.45 -4.15 -8.64
CA GLY A 60 -11.03 -2.86 -9.22
C GLY A 60 -10.80 -1.78 -8.17
N PHE A 61 -11.06 -2.09 -6.90
CA PHE A 61 -10.93 -1.19 -5.76
C PHE A 61 -10.03 -1.82 -4.71
N ILE A 62 -9.38 -1.01 -3.87
CA ILE A 62 -8.85 -1.52 -2.62
C ILE A 62 -9.86 -1.19 -1.52
N GLU A 63 -10.35 -2.22 -0.85
CA GLU A 63 -11.33 -2.14 0.22
C GLU A 63 -10.69 -2.08 1.62
N GLU A 64 -11.47 -1.76 2.65
CA GLU A 64 -10.97 -1.61 4.02
C GLU A 64 -10.25 -2.88 4.54
N ASP A 65 -10.81 -4.06 4.26
CA ASP A 65 -10.23 -5.34 4.68
C ASP A 65 -8.88 -5.61 3.99
N GLU A 66 -8.73 -5.18 2.74
CA GLU A 66 -7.47 -5.30 2.00
C GLU A 66 -6.43 -4.28 2.48
N LEU A 67 -6.85 -3.05 2.82
CA LEU A 67 -5.99 -2.05 3.46
C LEU A 67 -5.48 -2.54 4.81
N LYS A 68 -6.31 -3.23 5.59
CA LYS A 68 -5.90 -3.80 6.88
C LYS A 68 -4.74 -4.78 6.72
N LEU A 69 -4.70 -5.49 5.59
CA LEU A 69 -3.65 -6.43 5.23
C LEU A 69 -2.53 -5.81 4.38
N PHE A 70 -2.54 -4.49 4.14
CA PHE A 70 -1.64 -3.79 3.22
C PHE A 70 -0.16 -4.18 3.40
N LEU A 71 0.37 -4.12 4.63
CA LEU A 71 1.78 -4.42 4.91
C LEU A 71 2.14 -5.89 4.62
N LYS A 72 1.17 -6.80 4.69
CA LYS A 72 1.39 -8.23 4.41
C LYS A 72 1.62 -8.53 2.95
N ASN A 73 1.27 -7.62 2.05
CA ASN A 73 1.63 -7.72 0.63
C ASN A 73 3.14 -7.53 0.41
N PHE A 74 3.85 -6.87 1.34
CA PHE A 74 5.29 -6.63 1.29
C PHE A 74 6.09 -7.68 2.07
N SER A 75 5.51 -8.25 3.12
CA SER A 75 6.07 -9.38 3.85
C SER A 75 4.97 -10.10 4.61
N ALA A 76 4.81 -11.41 4.40
CA ALA A 76 3.80 -12.20 5.09
C ALA A 76 3.87 -12.08 6.65
N SER A 77 5.06 -11.87 7.20
CA SER A 77 5.30 -11.67 8.64
C SER A 77 4.99 -10.27 9.17
N ALA A 78 4.69 -9.30 8.30
CA ALA A 78 4.32 -7.96 8.73
C ALA A 78 2.99 -7.97 9.51
N ARG A 79 2.84 -7.00 10.43
CA ARG A 79 1.60 -6.80 11.17
C ARG A 79 0.47 -6.33 10.23
N ALA A 80 -0.76 -6.55 10.66
CA ALA A 80 -1.88 -5.83 10.08
C ALA A 80 -1.83 -4.35 10.51
N LEU A 81 -2.44 -3.48 9.71
CA LEU A 81 -2.72 -2.11 10.15
C LEU A 81 -3.74 -2.13 11.30
N THR A 82 -3.62 -1.16 12.21
CA THR A 82 -4.64 -0.90 13.23
C THR A 82 -5.86 -0.28 12.56
N ASP A 83 -7.03 -0.35 13.22
CA ASP A 83 -8.25 0.27 12.66
C ASP A 83 -8.09 1.79 12.47
N ALA A 84 -7.29 2.45 13.32
CA ALA A 84 -6.99 3.87 13.17
C ALA A 84 -6.13 4.15 11.92
N GLU A 85 -5.10 3.32 11.69
CA GLU A 85 -4.24 3.43 10.51
C GLU A 85 -5.01 3.12 9.23
N THR A 86 -5.84 2.07 9.22
CA THR A 86 -6.67 1.70 8.07
C THR A 86 -7.61 2.83 7.69
N LYS A 87 -8.32 3.42 8.66
CA LYS A 87 -9.23 4.55 8.41
C LYS A 87 -8.50 5.79 7.91
N ALA A 88 -7.35 6.13 8.50
CA ALA A 88 -6.54 7.25 8.05
C ALA A 88 -6.01 7.04 6.63
N PHE A 89 -5.64 5.79 6.29
CA PHE A 89 -5.15 5.44 4.98
C PHE A 89 -6.26 5.46 3.92
N LEU A 90 -7.43 4.90 4.25
CA LEU A 90 -8.62 4.94 3.41
C LEU A 90 -9.04 6.39 3.13
N ALA A 91 -9.20 7.22 4.16
CA ALA A 91 -9.59 8.62 4.02
C ALA A 91 -8.61 9.45 3.17
N ALA A 92 -7.34 9.01 3.07
CA ALA A 92 -6.35 9.68 2.24
C ALA A 92 -6.40 9.25 0.77
N GLY A 93 -6.93 8.06 0.46
CA GLY A 93 -7.02 7.50 -0.89
C GLY A 93 -8.43 7.48 -1.50
N ASP A 94 -9.46 7.50 -0.68
CA ASP A 94 -10.88 7.56 -1.07
C ASP A 94 -11.26 9.01 -1.42
N SER A 95 -11.11 9.36 -2.70
CA SER A 95 -11.32 10.73 -3.19
C SER A 95 -12.77 11.07 -3.50
N ASP A 96 -13.64 10.08 -3.69
CA ASP A 96 -15.06 10.25 -4.03
C ASP A 96 -16.01 9.89 -2.88
N GLY A 97 -15.49 9.36 -1.77
CA GLY A 97 -16.22 9.09 -0.53
C GLY A 97 -17.04 7.81 -0.59
N ASP A 98 -16.68 6.87 -1.44
CA ASP A 98 -17.42 5.63 -1.66
C ASP A 98 -17.00 4.48 -0.72
N GLY A 99 -16.04 4.75 0.17
CA GLY A 99 -15.52 3.82 1.16
C GLY A 99 -14.44 2.88 0.63
N LYS A 100 -13.91 3.10 -0.57
CA LYS A 100 -12.86 2.29 -1.19
C LYS A 100 -11.93 3.12 -2.08
N ILE A 101 -10.79 2.57 -2.48
CA ILE A 101 -9.79 3.30 -3.27
C ILE A 101 -9.86 2.89 -4.75
N GLY A 102 -10.48 3.72 -5.60
CA GLY A 102 -10.71 3.48 -7.04
C GLY A 102 -9.56 3.92 -7.97
N VAL A 103 -9.45 3.31 -9.18
CA VAL A 103 -8.24 3.38 -10.08
C VAL A 103 -7.81 4.79 -10.46
N ASP A 104 -8.79 5.66 -10.63
CA ASP A 104 -8.55 7.00 -11.13
C ASP A 104 -7.93 7.94 -10.09
N GLY A 105 -8.05 7.63 -8.79
CA GLY A 105 -7.41 8.37 -7.69
C GLY A 105 -5.97 7.96 -7.34
N LYS A 106 -5.45 6.89 -7.95
CA LYS A 106 -4.30 6.11 -7.40
C LYS A 106 -2.92 6.67 -7.67
N ILE A 107 -2.69 7.16 -8.89
CA ILE A 107 -1.36 7.59 -9.33
C ILE A 107 -0.91 8.89 -8.65
N PRO A 108 -1.78 9.88 -8.41
CA PRO A 108 -1.42 11.02 -7.56
C PRO A 108 -1.11 10.55 -6.13
N PHE A 109 -1.94 9.69 -5.56
CA PHE A 109 -1.81 9.24 -4.18
C PHE A 109 -0.48 8.52 -3.88
N MET A 110 -0.07 7.59 -4.76
CA MET A 110 1.18 6.83 -4.56
C MET A 110 2.46 7.64 -4.83
N LYS A 111 2.33 8.86 -5.38
CA LYS A 111 3.46 9.76 -5.64
C LYS A 111 3.77 10.70 -4.48
N TRP A 112 2.88 10.86 -3.49
CA TRP A 112 2.99 11.87 -2.44
C TRP A 112 2.74 11.35 -1.03
#